data_AF-A0A7W1HD30-F1
#
_entry.id   AF-A0A7W1HD30-F1
#
_cell.length_a   1.000
_cell.length_b   1.000
_cell.length_c   1.000
_cell.angle_alpha   90.00
_cell.angle_beta   90.00
_cell.angle_gamma   90.00
#
_symmetry.space_group_name_H-M   'P 1'
#
loop_
_entity.id
_entity.type
_entity.pdbx_description
1 polymer ?
#
loop_
_entity_poly.entity_id
_entity_poly.type
_entity_poly.pdbx_seq_one_letter_code
_entity_poly.pdbx_strand_id
1 'polypeptide(L)' 'MRAARREQLLALAIRDRRFGWPLEMVLLAAAAGWRVEEIEVAYRARSGRSKVTGTVRGTLQAVHDMAGVLR' A
#
# COMPACT_ATOMS: atom_id res chain seq x y z
N MET A 1 0.28 -10.19 0.94
CA MET A 1 1.65 -10.08 0.39
C MET A 1 1.54 -9.46 -1.00
N ARG A 2 2.55 -8.74 -1.50
CA ARG A 2 2.61 -8.26 -2.89
C ARG A 2 3.98 -8.62 -3.45
N ALA A 3 4.04 -9.01 -4.73
CA ALA A 3 5.27 -9.37 -5.40
C ALA A 3 5.28 -8.77 -6.82
N ALA A 4 6.44 -8.30 -7.24
CA ALA A 4 6.69 -7.73 -8.56
C ALA A 4 8.17 -7.85 -8.91
N ARG A 5 8.54 -7.66 -10.19
CA ARG A 5 9.96 -7.59 -10.57
C ARG A 5 10.62 -6.39 -9.89
N ARG A 6 11.76 -6.63 -9.24
CA ARG A 6 12.45 -5.64 -8.39
C ARG A 6 12.73 -4.33 -9.13
N GLU A 7 13.35 -4.42 -10.31
CA GLU A 7 13.73 -3.24 -11.10
C GLU A 7 12.52 -2.40 -11.48
N GLN A 8 11.43 -3.06 -11.90
CA GLN A 8 10.18 -2.38 -12.24
C GLN A 8 9.54 -1.72 -11.00
N LEU A 9 9.56 -2.40 -9.85
CA LEU A 9 9.02 -1.86 -8.60
C LEU A 9 9.80 -0.64 -8.12
N LEU A 10 11.13 -0.65 -8.27
CA LEU A 10 11.97 0.51 -7.97
C LEU A 10 11.71 1.66 -8.96
N ALA A 11 11.49 1.35 -10.24
CA ALA A 11 11.19 2.33 -11.27
C ALA A 11 9.84 3.06 -11.05
N LEU A 12 8.91 2.49 -10.28
CA LEU A 12 7.69 3.20 -9.87
C LEU A 12 8.00 4.42 -9.00
N ALA A 13 9.18 4.52 -8.38
CA ALA A 13 9.61 5.68 -7.59
C ALA A 13 8.61 6.10 -6.48
N ILE A 14 8.00 5.11 -5.81
CA ILE A 14 7.05 5.30 -4.69
C ILE A 14 7.68 6.17 -3.59
N ARG A 15 7.04 7.30 -3.27
CA ARG A 15 7.59 8.32 -2.36
C ARG A 15 7.06 8.20 -0.95
N ASP A 16 5.81 7.81 -0.76
CA ASP A 16 5.24 7.66 0.57
C ASP A 16 5.97 6.52 1.33
N ARG A 17 6.22 6.78 2.61
CA ARG A 17 6.91 5.86 3.54
C ARG A 17 6.02 5.51 4.74
N ARG A 18 4.76 5.94 4.73
CA ARG A 18 3.78 5.81 5.82
C ARG A 18 2.61 4.96 5.36
N PHE A 19 1.37 5.41 5.51
CA PHE A 19 0.18 4.61 5.17
C PHE A 19 -0.26 4.78 3.70
N GLY A 20 0.28 5.74 2.96
CA GLY A 20 -0.08 6.03 1.57
C GLY A 20 0.59 5.12 0.54
N TRP A 21 1.78 4.58 0.85
CA TRP A 21 2.58 3.80 -0.11
C TRP A 21 1.83 2.64 -0.79
N PRO A 22 0.94 1.87 -0.12
CA PRO A 22 0.24 0.77 -0.79
C PRO A 22 -0.71 1.27 -1.88
N LEU A 23 -1.35 2.42 -1.66
CA LEU A 23 -2.22 3.07 -2.64
C LEU A 23 -1.38 3.65 -3.78
N GLU A 24 -0.31 4.38 -3.45
CA GLU A 24 0.61 4.97 -4.42
C GLU A 24 1.20 3.89 -5.34
N MET A 25 1.62 2.76 -4.78
CA MET A 25 2.14 1.62 -5.55
C MET A 25 1.15 1.14 -6.63
N VAL A 26 -0.13 0.92 -6.26
CA VAL A 26 -1.12 0.37 -7.18
C VAL A 26 -1.49 1.38 -8.25
N LEU A 27 -1.63 2.67 -7.89
CA LEU A 27 -1.92 3.73 -8.85
C LEU A 27 -0.79 3.90 -9.87
N LEU A 28 0.47 3.90 -9.42
CA LEU A 28 1.62 4.03 -10.31
C LEU A 28 1.81 2.78 -11.18
N ALA A 29 1.59 1.58 -10.63
CA ALA A 29 1.60 0.35 -11.43
C ALA A 29 0.53 0.36 -12.52
N ALA A 30 -0.70 0.81 -12.21
CA ALA A 30 -1.76 0.97 -13.18
C ALA A 30 -1.41 2.02 -14.25
N ALA A 31 -0.87 3.18 -13.85
CA ALA A 31 -0.41 4.22 -14.77
C ALA A 31 0.75 3.74 -15.67
N ALA A 32 1.60 2.85 -15.18
CA ALA A 32 2.67 2.19 -15.94
C ALA A 32 2.17 1.02 -16.82
N GLY A 33 0.85 0.78 -16.89
CA GLY A 33 0.25 -0.27 -17.72
C GLY A 33 0.48 -1.69 -17.20
N TRP A 34 0.76 -1.87 -15.91
CA TRP A 34 0.95 -3.19 -15.34
C TRP A 34 -0.37 -3.93 -15.21
N ARG A 35 -0.32 -5.24 -15.39
CA ARG A 35 -1.40 -6.15 -15.02
C ARG A 35 -1.25 -6.50 -13.55
N VAL A 36 -2.30 -6.27 -12.77
CA VAL A 36 -2.37 -6.62 -11.35
C VAL A 36 -3.43 -7.70 -11.20
N GLU A 37 -3.05 -8.82 -10.61
CA GLU A 37 -3.93 -9.97 -10.39
C GLU A 37 -3.91 -10.33 -8.91
N GLU A 38 -5.08 -10.66 -8.36
CA GLU A 38 -5.20 -11.13 -6.98
C GLU A 38 -5.08 -12.66 -6.97
N ILE A 39 -4.21 -13.16 -6.09
CA ILE A 39 -3.95 -14.60 -5.96
C ILE A 39 -4.24 -15.00 -4.53
N GLU A 40 -5.09 -16.00 -4.36
CA GLU A 40 -5.36 -16.62 -3.08
C GLU A 40 -4.08 -17.21 -2.49
N VAL A 41 -3.78 -16.82 -1.25
CA VAL A 41 -2.61 -17.30 -0.51
C VAL A 41 -3.01 -17.72 0.89
N ALA A 42 -2.46 -18.84 1.36
CA ALA A 42 -2.67 -19.27 2.73
C ALA A 42 -2.20 -18.18 3.71
N TYR A 43 -3.13 -17.68 4.53
CA TYR A 43 -2.87 -16.62 5.49
C TYR A 43 -3.02 -17.14 6.92
N ARG A 44 -2.07 -16.80 7.80
CA ARG A 44 -2.14 -17.16 9.21
C ARG A 44 -2.86 -16.09 10.01
N ALA A 45 -3.49 -16.47 11.12
CA ALA A 45 -4.08 -15.53 12.06
C ALA A 45 -3.06 -14.45 12.46
N ARG A 46 -3.49 -13.19 12.44
CA ARG A 46 -2.62 -12.05 12.75
C ARG A 46 -2.28 -12.04 14.24
N SER A 47 -1.00 -11.91 14.58
CA SER A 47 -0.56 -11.60 15.94
C SER A 47 -0.46 -10.08 16.17
N GLY A 48 -0.88 -9.61 17.35
CA GLY A 48 -0.68 -8.24 17.81
C GLY A 48 -1.75 -7.22 17.40
N ARG A 49 -1.50 -5.96 17.77
CA ARG A 49 -2.42 -4.83 17.57
C ARG A 49 -2.21 -4.14 16.22
N SER A 50 -3.29 -3.51 15.75
CA SER A 50 -3.30 -2.76 14.51
C SER A 50 -2.54 -1.44 14.70
N LYS A 51 -1.94 -0.97 13.61
CA LYS A 51 -1.19 0.29 13.58
C LYS A 51 -2.09 1.46 13.16
N VAL A 52 -3.30 1.13 12.70
CA VAL A 52 -4.31 2.07 12.17
C VAL A 52 -5.56 2.00 13.04
N THR A 53 -6.20 0.83 13.05
CA THR A 53 -7.48 0.62 13.75
C THR A 53 -7.31 0.50 15.26
N GLY A 54 -8.29 1.02 16.01
CA GLY A 54 -8.31 0.99 17.48
C GLY A 54 -7.92 2.30 18.17
N THR A 55 -7.55 3.35 17.41
CA THR A 55 -7.42 4.72 17.93
C THR A 55 -7.88 5.72 16.89
N VAL A 56 -8.46 6.85 17.33
CA VAL A 56 -8.85 7.95 16.41
C VAL A 56 -7.62 8.51 15.70
N ARG A 57 -6.52 8.73 16.42
CA ARG A 57 -5.27 9.26 15.85
C ARG A 57 -4.72 8.37 14.74
N GLY A 58 -4.67 7.04 14.95
CA GLY A 58 -4.18 6.09 13.95
C GLY A 58 -5.00 6.11 12.66
N THR A 59 -6.33 6.16 12.80
CA THR A 59 -7.25 6.28 11.66
C THR A 59 -7.06 7.59 10.90
N LEU A 60 -7.00 8.74 11.60
CA LEU A 60 -6.84 10.05 10.96
C LEU A 60 -5.50 10.17 10.23
N GLN A 61 -4.41 9.64 10.80
CA GLN A 61 -3.11 9.64 10.12
C GLN A 61 -3.15 8.81 8.83
N ALA A 62 -3.76 7.62 8.87
CA ALA A 62 -3.87 6.78 7.68
C ALA A 62 -4.68 7.46 6.57
N VAL A 63 -5.80 8.10 6.92
CA VAL A 63 -6.62 8.87 5.96
C VAL A 63 -5.82 10.04 5.38
N HIS A 64 -5.11 10.80 6.21
CA HIS A 64 -4.31 11.94 5.75
C HIS A 64 -3.22 11.51 4.76
N ASP A 65 -2.48 10.44 5.06
CA ASP A 65 -1.41 9.95 4.19
C ASP A 65 -1.95 9.44 2.85
N MET A 66 -3.07 8.69 2.86
CA MET A 66 -3.72 8.21 1.63
C MET A 66 -4.32 9.36 0.82
N ALA A 67 -4.91 10.36 1.47
CA ALA A 67 -5.44 11.54 0.80
C ALA A 67 -4.33 12.36 0.12
N GLY A 68 -3.11 12.35 0.67
CA GLY A 68 -1.94 12.97 0.05
C GLY A 68 -1.52 12.31 -1.27
N VAL A 69 -1.82 11.03 -1.46
CA VAL A 69 -1.53 10.29 -2.71
C VAL A 69 -2.53 10.60 -3.83
N LEU A 70 -3.77 10.96 -3.47
CA LEU A 70 -4.86 11.21 -4.41
C LEU A 70 -4.93 12.66 -4.93
N ARG A 71 -4.01 13.52 -4.49
CA ARG A 71 -3.88 14.91 -4.95
C ARG A 71 -2.81 15.03 -6.01
#